data_AF-A0A4R1BFX8-F1
#
_entry.id   AF-A0A4R1BFX8-F1
#
_cell.length_a   1.000
_cell.length_b   1.000
_cell.length_c   1.000
_cell.angle_alpha   90.00
_cell.angle_beta   90.00
_cell.angle_gamma   90.00
#
_symmetry.space_group_name_H-M   'P 1'
#
loop_
_entity.id
_entity.type
_entity.pdbx_description
1 polymer ?
#
loop_
_entity_poly.entity_id
_entity_poly.type
_entity_poly.pdbx_seq_one_letter_code
_entity_poly.pdbx_strand_id
1 'polypeptide(L)'
;MMWILVLILAGVAGVLAYLLFKQRSAGQVVVVVPAAEPAMPSAQPAPSKHHFWGKQFIVPDTTRACARALETNGHCFAYGKVPAVPLAGCDQAVCTCHLRDLEERRSGRERRSGHERREDVRFEDKEDRRKGKDRRGDHYDWRFTA
;
A
#
# COMPACT_ATOMS: atom_id res chain seq x y z
N MET A 1 -52.83 1.15 17.53
CA MET A 1 -51.90 1.77 16.55
C MET A 1 -50.53 2.12 17.15
N MET A 2 -50.43 2.62 18.38
CA MET A 2 -49.15 2.99 19.00
C MET A 2 -48.15 1.81 19.14
N TRP A 3 -48.64 0.62 19.46
CA TRP A 3 -47.80 -0.59 19.60
C TRP A 3 -47.15 -1.06 18.29
N ILE A 4 -47.78 -0.80 17.15
CA ILE A 4 -47.23 -1.17 15.84
C ILE A 4 -46.02 -0.30 15.50
N LEU A 5 -46.08 1.00 15.83
CA LEU A 5 -44.95 1.92 15.65
C LEU A 5 -43.75 1.55 16.54
N VAL A 6 -44.01 1.11 17.78
CA VAL A 6 -42.96 0.64 18.70
C VAL A 6 -42.27 -0.62 18.17
N LEU A 7 -43.04 -1.58 17.63
CA LEU A 7 -42.47 -2.80 17.04
C LEU A 7 -41.65 -2.51 15.78
N ILE A 8 -42.10 -1.57 14.93
CA ILE A 8 -41.35 -1.15 13.75
C ILE A 8 -40.05 -0.45 14.14
N LEU A 9 -40.09 0.49 15.09
CA LEU A 9 -38.89 1.19 15.57
C LEU A 9 -37.87 0.23 16.20
N ALA A 10 -38.33 -0.73 17.00
CA ALA A 10 -37.46 -1.75 17.59
C ALA A 10 -36.83 -2.65 16.51
N GLY A 11 -37.59 -3.04 15.50
CA GLY A 11 -37.08 -3.81 14.36
C GLY A 11 -36.02 -3.05 13.57
N VAL A 12 -36.26 -1.77 13.26
CA VAL A 12 -35.32 -0.91 12.53
C VAL A 12 -34.03 -0.70 13.34
N ALA A 13 -34.14 -0.45 14.65
CA ALA A 13 -32.99 -0.30 15.53
C ALA A 13 -32.16 -1.60 15.62
N GLY A 14 -32.81 -2.76 15.67
CA GLY A 14 -32.14 -4.07 15.67
C GLY A 14 -31.37 -4.33 14.37
N VAL A 15 -31.96 -4.02 13.22
CA VAL A 15 -31.30 -4.16 11.90
C VAL A 15 -30.10 -3.22 11.79
N LEU A 16 -30.24 -1.95 12.22
CA LEU A 16 -29.14 -1.00 12.25
C LEU A 16 -27.98 -1.47 13.15
N ALA A 17 -28.30 -1.94 14.36
CA ALA A 17 -27.29 -2.48 15.28
C ALA A 17 -26.56 -3.70 14.68
N TYR A 18 -27.30 -4.60 14.02
CA TYR A 18 -26.72 -5.77 13.35
C TYR A 18 -25.78 -5.40 12.20
N LEU A 19 -26.16 -4.43 11.37
CA LEU A 19 -25.31 -3.96 10.27
C LEU A 19 -24.03 -3.28 10.78
N LEU A 20 -24.14 -2.49 11.85
CA LEU A 20 -22.97 -1.87 12.50
C LEU A 20 -22.05 -2.92 13.15
N PHE A 21 -22.60 -3.96 13.77
CA PHE A 21 -21.80 -5.06 14.34
C PHE A 21 -21.07 -5.86 13.25
N LYS A 22 -21.73 -6.14 12.13
CA LYS A 22 -21.13 -6.83 10.97
C LYS A 22 -20.00 -6.04 10.31
N GLN A 23 -20.07 -4.71 10.32
CA GLN A 23 -18.98 -3.87 9.83
C GLN A 23 -17.75 -3.90 10.74
N ARG A 24 -17.93 -4.10 12.06
CA ARG A 24 -16.81 -4.14 13.03
C ARG A 24 -16.10 -5.49 13.06
N SER A 25 -16.75 -6.60 12.69
CA SER A 25 -16.16 -7.94 12.68
C SER A 25 -15.25 -8.23 11.48
N ALA A 26 -15.09 -7.30 10.53
CA ALA A 26 -14.18 -7.45 9.39
C ALA A 26 -12.71 -7.07 9.69
N GLY A 27 -12.36 -6.75 10.93
CA GLY A 27 -11.05 -6.18 11.26
C GLY A 27 -10.42 -6.72 12.54
N GLN A 28 -10.07 -8.00 12.59
CA GLN A 28 -9.03 -8.46 13.52
C GLN A 28 -8.29 -9.68 12.97
N VAL A 29 -7.23 -9.42 12.19
CA VAL A 29 -6.25 -10.45 11.81
C VAL A 29 -5.47 -10.80 13.07
N VAL A 30 -5.80 -11.92 13.69
CA VAL A 30 -5.02 -12.50 14.79
C VAL A 30 -3.74 -13.06 14.19
N VAL A 31 -2.64 -12.33 14.32
CA VAL A 31 -1.30 -12.84 14.00
C VAL A 31 -0.89 -13.77 15.13
N VAL A 32 -1.10 -15.07 14.93
CA VAL A 32 -0.52 -16.11 15.79
C VAL A 32 0.97 -16.18 15.46
N VAL A 33 1.82 -15.70 16.38
CA VAL A 33 3.28 -15.88 16.31
C VAL A 33 3.62 -17.20 17.00
N PRO A 34 3.96 -18.29 16.28
CA PRO A 34 4.46 -19.49 16.94
C PRO A 34 5.85 -19.21 17.52
N ALA A 35 6.07 -19.76 18.73
CA ALA A 35 7.34 -19.69 19.45
C ALA A 35 8.46 -20.30 18.59
N ALA A 36 9.58 -19.59 18.52
CA ALA A 36 10.71 -19.89 17.65
C ALA A 36 11.49 -21.12 18.12
N GLU A 37 11.54 -22.15 17.27
CA GLU A 37 12.66 -23.10 17.24
C GLU A 37 13.75 -22.58 16.28
N PRO A 38 15.04 -22.85 16.56
CA PRO A 38 16.14 -22.31 15.77
C PRO A 38 16.29 -23.11 14.46
N ALA A 39 15.70 -22.62 13.38
CA ALA A 39 15.89 -23.17 12.04
C ALA A 39 16.90 -22.34 11.23
N MET A 40 17.79 -23.06 10.56
CA MET A 40 18.77 -22.64 9.54
C MET A 40 18.29 -21.52 8.60
N PRO A 41 19.20 -20.74 7.96
CA PRO A 41 18.84 -19.55 7.18
C PRO A 41 17.85 -19.88 6.06
N SER A 42 16.59 -19.63 6.39
CA SER A 42 15.43 -19.74 5.51
C SER A 42 15.61 -18.79 4.34
N ALA A 43 15.59 -19.35 3.14
CA ALA A 43 15.41 -18.59 1.92
C ALA A 43 14.13 -17.76 2.10
N GLN A 44 14.29 -16.44 2.15
CA GLN A 44 13.19 -15.51 2.42
C GLN A 44 11.96 -15.88 1.57
N PRO A 45 10.76 -15.93 2.18
CA PRO A 45 9.54 -16.22 1.46
C PRO A 45 9.42 -15.21 0.31
N ALA A 46 9.06 -15.71 -0.87
CA ALA A 46 8.83 -14.85 -2.02
C ALA A 46 7.77 -13.80 -1.66
N PRO A 47 8.00 -12.50 -1.95
CA PRO A 47 7.07 -11.44 -1.59
C PRO A 47 5.68 -11.72 -2.18
N SER A 48 4.65 -11.50 -1.36
CA SER A 48 3.26 -11.85 -1.65
C SER A 48 2.69 -11.06 -2.83
N LYS A 49 2.36 -11.82 -3.88
CA LYS A 49 1.58 -11.61 -5.13
C LYS A 49 1.10 -10.24 -5.65
N HIS A 50 0.93 -9.15 -4.91
CA HIS A 50 0.64 -7.83 -5.53
C HIS A 50 1.22 -6.71 -4.69
N HIS A 51 2.46 -6.32 -4.99
CA HIS A 51 3.00 -5.07 -4.51
C HIS A 51 2.54 -4.00 -5.50
N PHE A 52 1.74 -3.04 -5.07
CA PHE A 52 1.57 -1.83 -5.86
C PHE A 52 2.80 -0.94 -5.59
N TRP A 53 3.29 -0.21 -6.60
CA TRP A 53 4.44 0.69 -6.40
C TRP A 53 4.03 2.15 -6.20
N GLY A 54 2.82 2.50 -6.61
CA GLY A 54 2.33 3.88 -6.54
C GLY A 54 0.85 4.02 -6.88
N LYS A 55 0.42 5.27 -7.05
CA LYS A 55 -0.92 5.65 -7.47
C LYS A 55 -0.86 6.59 -8.66
N GLN A 56 -1.84 6.52 -9.55
CA GLN A 56 -2.03 7.43 -10.67
C GLN A 56 -3.24 8.32 -10.42
N PHE A 57 -3.10 9.63 -10.67
CA PHE A 57 -4.23 10.54 -10.60
C PHE A 57 -5.07 10.46 -11.88
N ILE A 58 -6.37 10.23 -11.72
CA ILE A 58 -7.31 10.03 -12.83
C ILE A 58 -8.41 11.08 -12.77
N VAL A 59 -8.56 11.77 -13.90
CA VAL A 59 -9.70 12.65 -14.18
C VAL A 59 -10.69 11.91 -15.08
N PRO A 60 -11.85 11.48 -14.57
CA PRO A 60 -12.82 10.72 -15.37
C PRO A 60 -13.56 11.59 -16.39
N ASP A 61 -13.82 12.86 -16.06
CA ASP A 61 -14.48 13.83 -16.95
C ASP A 61 -13.65 15.11 -17.01
N THR A 62 -13.03 15.35 -18.16
CA THR A 62 -12.17 16.52 -18.38
C THR A 62 -12.96 17.82 -18.50
N THR A 63 -14.26 17.75 -18.80
CA THR A 63 -15.10 18.96 -18.97
C THR A 63 -15.53 19.57 -17.63
N ARG A 64 -15.53 18.76 -16.57
CA ARG A 64 -15.94 19.15 -15.20
C ARG A 64 -14.78 19.14 -14.21
N ALA A 65 -13.56 19.02 -14.69
CA ALA A 65 -12.37 19.01 -13.86
C ALA A 65 -11.84 20.43 -13.66
N CYS A 66 -11.32 20.71 -12.46
CA CYS A 66 -10.61 21.96 -12.23
C CYS A 66 -9.29 21.99 -13.04
N ALA A 67 -8.79 23.19 -13.35
CA ALA A 67 -7.56 23.36 -14.14
C ALA A 67 -6.37 22.55 -13.58
N ARG A 68 -6.18 22.55 -12.26
CA ARG A 68 -5.13 21.75 -11.62
C ARG A 68 -5.31 20.24 -11.78
N ALA A 69 -6.54 19.75 -11.76
CA ALA A 69 -6.81 18.33 -11.96
C ALA A 69 -6.47 17.92 -13.39
N LEU A 70 -6.76 18.77 -14.38
CA LEU A 70 -6.37 18.57 -15.77
C LEU A 70 -4.86 18.51 -15.95
N GLU A 71 -4.11 19.41 -15.32
CA GLU A 71 -2.64 19.41 -15.32
C GLU A 71 -2.07 18.16 -14.66
N THR A 72 -2.71 17.68 -13.58
CA THR A 72 -2.23 16.52 -12.81
C THR A 72 -2.72 15.18 -13.40
N ASN A 73 -3.55 15.21 -14.45
CA ASN A 73 -4.15 14.00 -15.00
C ASN A 73 -3.09 13.04 -15.55
N GLY A 74 -3.17 11.76 -15.15
CA GLY A 74 -2.24 10.73 -15.57
C GLY A 74 -0.90 10.72 -14.83
N HIS A 75 -0.62 11.70 -13.97
CA HIS A 75 0.60 11.71 -13.17
C HIS A 75 0.64 10.53 -12.18
N CYS A 76 1.82 9.92 -12.06
CA CYS A 76 2.08 8.81 -11.18
C CYS A 76 2.86 9.27 -9.95
N PHE A 77 2.42 8.84 -8.77
CA PHE A 77 2.99 9.19 -7.48
C PHE A 77 3.42 7.93 -6.75
N ALA A 78 4.59 7.98 -6.12
CA ALA A 78 4.99 6.95 -5.17
C ALA A 78 4.06 6.94 -3.95
N TYR A 79 3.95 5.80 -3.27
CA TYR A 79 3.23 5.72 -1.99
C TYR A 79 3.77 6.76 -1.00
N GLY A 80 2.87 7.47 -0.32
CA GLY A 80 3.20 8.53 0.64
C GLY A 80 3.51 9.91 0.04
N LYS A 81 3.62 10.03 -1.29
CA LYS A 81 3.81 11.32 -1.99
C LYS A 81 2.59 11.76 -2.80
N VAL A 82 1.44 11.15 -2.52
CA VAL A 82 0.22 11.35 -3.28
C VAL A 82 -0.51 12.58 -2.75
N PRO A 83 -0.95 13.51 -3.61
CA PRO A 83 -1.75 14.64 -3.16
C PRO A 83 -3.09 14.17 -2.58
N ALA A 84 -3.61 14.91 -1.62
CA ALA A 84 -4.98 14.71 -1.16
C ALA A 84 -5.96 15.03 -2.29
N VAL A 85 -7.06 14.27 -2.33
CA VAL A 85 -8.17 14.50 -3.26
C VAL A 85 -9.39 14.90 -2.43
N PRO A 86 -10.07 16.03 -2.70
CA PRO A 86 -9.84 16.98 -3.80
C PRO A 86 -8.51 17.74 -3.69
N LEU A 87 -7.96 18.15 -4.84
CA LEU A 87 -6.74 18.98 -4.87
C LEU A 87 -6.98 20.32 -4.18
N ALA A 88 -5.95 20.84 -3.52
CA ALA A 88 -6.03 22.16 -2.89
C ALA A 88 -6.38 23.24 -3.93
N GLY A 89 -7.45 23.99 -3.67
CA GLY A 89 -7.99 25.00 -4.59
C GLY A 89 -8.91 24.44 -5.67
N CYS A 90 -9.51 23.26 -5.48
CA CYS A 90 -10.56 22.77 -6.38
C CYS A 90 -11.80 23.67 -6.29
N ASP A 91 -12.26 24.15 -7.44
CA ASP A 91 -13.41 25.05 -7.63
C ASP A 91 -14.72 24.30 -7.93
N GLN A 92 -14.67 22.97 -8.01
CA GLN A 92 -15.82 22.13 -8.36
C GLN A 92 -16.66 21.80 -7.13
N ALA A 93 -17.97 22.03 -7.23
CA ALA A 93 -18.91 21.66 -6.16
C ALA A 93 -18.95 20.14 -5.92
N VAL A 94 -18.73 19.33 -6.96
CA VAL A 94 -18.65 17.87 -6.89
C VAL A 94 -17.44 17.40 -7.67
N CYS A 95 -16.37 17.02 -6.97
CA CYS A 95 -15.15 16.50 -7.57
C CYS A 95 -15.23 14.97 -7.75
N THR A 96 -15.00 14.49 -8.98
CA THR A 96 -15.01 13.05 -9.33
C THR A 96 -13.61 12.48 -9.57
N CYS A 97 -12.57 13.29 -9.40
CA CYS A 97 -11.19 12.85 -9.55
C CYS A 97 -10.83 11.81 -8.49
N HIS A 98 -9.97 10.85 -8.83
CA HIS A 98 -9.57 9.79 -7.91
C HIS A 98 -8.17 9.27 -8.21
N LEU A 99 -7.68 8.41 -7.33
CA LEU A 99 -6.37 7.79 -7.44
C LEU A 99 -6.54 6.30 -7.74
N ARG A 100 -5.88 5.83 -8.80
CA ARG A 100 -5.84 4.41 -9.18
C ARG A 100 -4.52 3.80 -8.75
N ASP A 101 -4.54 2.65 -8.09
CA ASP A 101 -3.30 1.93 -7.74
C ASP A 101 -2.55 1.44 -8.99
N LEU A 102 -1.22 1.53 -8.94
CA LEU A 102 -0.32 1.08 -10.00
C LEU A 102 0.40 -0.18 -9.56
N GLU A 103 0.11 -1.28 -10.25
CA GLU A 103 0.71 -2.59 -10.00
C GLU A 103 2.23 -2.56 -10.27
N GLU A 104 3.01 -3.18 -9.38
CA GLU A 104 4.42 -3.44 -9.60
C GLU A 104 4.58 -4.34 -10.83
N ARG A 105 5.31 -3.85 -11.81
CA ARG A 105 5.59 -4.57 -13.05
C ARG A 105 6.83 -5.44 -12.92
N ARG A 106 7.65 -5.21 -11.89
CA ARG A 106 8.81 -6.06 -11.57
C ARG A 106 8.29 -7.39 -11.07
N SER A 107 8.36 -8.38 -11.96
CA SER A 107 8.13 -9.78 -11.63
C SER A 107 9.46 -10.49 -11.37
N GLY A 108 9.43 -11.50 -10.50
CA GLY A 108 10.56 -12.37 -10.22
C GLY A 108 11.28 -12.12 -8.89
N ARG A 109 12.28 -12.96 -8.62
CA ARG A 109 13.17 -12.82 -7.46
C ARG A 109 14.10 -11.62 -7.67
N GLU A 110 14.60 -11.05 -6.57
CA GLU A 110 15.68 -10.07 -6.59
C GLU A 110 16.76 -10.47 -7.61
N ARG A 111 17.09 -9.59 -8.56
CA ARG A 111 18.03 -9.92 -9.65
C ARG A 111 19.41 -10.25 -9.11
N ARG A 112 19.73 -9.76 -7.91
CA ARG A 112 20.97 -10.07 -7.18
C ARG A 112 20.78 -11.07 -6.04
N SER A 113 19.85 -12.01 -6.16
CA SER A 113 19.77 -13.14 -5.24
C SER A 113 20.89 -14.16 -5.50
N GLY A 114 21.60 -14.59 -4.46
CA GLY A 114 22.60 -15.68 -4.52
C GLY A 114 23.98 -15.27 -4.01
N HIS A 115 24.84 -16.28 -3.82
CA HIS A 115 26.22 -16.12 -3.35
C HIS A 115 27.07 -15.37 -4.39
N GLU A 116 28.09 -14.65 -3.93
CA GLU A 116 28.94 -13.84 -4.79
C GLU A 116 29.89 -14.77 -5.57
N ARG A 117 29.77 -14.82 -6.91
CA ARG A 117 30.62 -15.70 -7.75
C ARG A 117 32.13 -15.42 -7.69
N ARG A 118 32.57 -14.42 -6.93
CA ARG A 118 33.97 -14.01 -6.78
C ARG A 118 34.60 -14.53 -5.50
N GLU A 119 33.98 -15.51 -4.84
CA GLU A 119 34.53 -16.15 -3.65
C GLU A 119 35.85 -16.90 -3.95
N ASP A 120 36.00 -17.46 -5.16
CA ASP A 120 37.16 -18.30 -5.50
C ASP A 120 38.48 -17.52 -5.64
N VAL A 121 38.44 -16.20 -5.89
CA VAL A 121 39.65 -15.38 -6.16
C VAL A 121 39.99 -14.47 -4.97
N ARG A 122 39.33 -14.64 -3.82
CA ARG A 122 39.51 -13.75 -2.68
C ARG A 122 40.23 -14.44 -1.52
N PHE A 123 41.32 -13.83 -1.08
CA PHE A 123 42.12 -14.29 0.07
C PHE A 123 41.65 -13.71 1.41
N GLU A 124 40.61 -12.86 1.42
CA GLU A 124 39.99 -12.29 2.63
C GLU A 124 38.86 -13.20 3.15
N ASP A 125 38.44 -13.01 4.41
CA ASP A 125 37.35 -13.77 5.05
C ASP A 125 36.09 -13.89 4.16
N LYS A 126 35.57 -15.11 4.07
CA LYS A 126 34.48 -15.55 3.16
C LYS A 126 33.09 -15.02 3.53
N GLU A 127 33.02 -13.87 4.20
CA GLU A 127 31.74 -13.23 4.45
C GLU A 127 31.27 -12.54 3.17
N ASP A 128 30.11 -12.98 2.68
CA ASP A 128 29.43 -12.35 1.55
C ASP A 128 29.18 -10.88 1.88
N ARG A 129 29.77 -9.96 1.11
CA ARG A 129 29.66 -8.51 1.35
C ARG A 129 28.25 -7.96 1.11
N ARG A 130 27.35 -8.78 0.58
CA ARG A 130 25.92 -8.49 0.48
C ARG A 130 25.19 -8.88 1.76
N LYS A 131 25.83 -9.60 2.67
CA LYS A 131 25.39 -9.79 4.06
C LYS A 131 25.86 -8.59 4.86
N GLY A 132 24.97 -7.61 4.97
CA GLY A 132 25.19 -6.43 5.77
C GLY A 132 23.94 -5.58 5.74
N LYS A 133 23.60 -4.98 6.88
CA LYS A 133 22.60 -3.90 6.90
C LYS A 133 23.15 -2.76 6.03
N ASP A 134 22.35 -2.28 5.08
CA ASP A 134 22.77 -1.19 4.19
C ASP A 134 23.31 -0.04 5.05
N ARG A 135 24.54 0.41 4.74
CA ARG A 135 25.19 1.51 5.47
C ARG A 135 24.63 2.86 5.04
N ARG A 136 23.91 2.91 3.92
CA ARG A 136 23.08 4.05 3.57
C ARG A 136 21.90 3.99 4.53
N GLY A 137 21.92 4.84 5.56
CA GLY A 137 20.74 5.04 6.39
C GLY A 137 19.54 5.38 5.50
N ASP A 138 18.32 5.17 5.99
CA ASP A 138 17.03 5.41 5.29
C ASP A 138 16.90 6.79 4.62
N HIS A 139 17.82 7.72 4.92
CA HIS A 139 17.86 9.07 4.41
C HIS A 139 18.49 9.23 3.02
N TYR A 140 19.07 8.18 2.42
CA TYR A 140 19.70 8.25 1.09
C TYR A 140 18.67 7.95 -0.02
N ASP A 141 17.72 8.87 -0.23
CA ASP A 141 16.84 8.85 -1.40
C ASP A 141 17.43 9.77 -2.49
N TRP A 142 17.76 9.17 -3.65
CA TRP A 142 18.33 9.83 -4.83
C TRP A 142 17.44 10.93 -5.41
N ARG A 143 16.20 11.05 -4.92
CA ARG A 143 15.24 12.09 -5.30
C ARG A 143 15.49 13.46 -4.66
N PHE A 144 16.42 13.58 -3.70
CA PHE A 144 16.66 14.83 -2.95
C PHE A 144 18.04 15.47 -3.20
N THR A 145 18.82 14.96 -4.16
CA THR A 145 20.15 15.50 -4.50
C THR A 145 20.21 16.12 -5.90
N ALA A 146 19.10 16.64 -6.42
CA ALA A 146 19.06 17.39 -7.68
C ALA A 146 18.35 18.72 -7.50
#